data_AF-A0A256IPI4-F1
#
_entry.id   AF-A0A256IPI4-F1
#
_cell.length_a   1.000
_cell.length_b   1.000
_cell.length_c   1.000
_cell.angle_alpha   90.00
_cell.angle_beta   90.00
_cell.angle_gamma   90.00
#
_symmetry.space_group_name_H-M   'P 1'
#
loop_
_entity.id
_entity.type
_entity.pdbx_description
1 polymer ?
#
loop_
_entity_poly.entity_id
_entity_poly.type
_entity_poly.pdbx_seq_one_letter_code
_entity_poly.pdbx_strand_id
1 'polypeptide(L)'
;EVDDYKKATSNLAQTTLRAVLGDMELDDTLSRREQINDRINEELDEPTDEWGIRVEGVEVREVSPSEDVKRAMEQQTGAERRRRAMILEAQGERRSAVEQAEGDKQSNIIRAQGEKQSQILEAQGDAISTVLRARSAESMGERAIIERGMDTLAAIGKGDSTTFVLPQELTSLVGRYGKALSGSDVQQMDGLEGKAFDEETERLLGLDDIESALEQLDTVADDDLRTDENRERDAAGVALAVL
;
A
#
# COMPACT_ATOMS: atom_id res chain seq x y z
N GLU A 1 36.06 66.65 -43.48
CA GLU A 1 36.96 65.49 -43.64
C GLU A 1 37.45 65.14 -42.25
N VAL A 2 37.25 63.90 -41.79
CA VAL A 2 37.65 63.51 -40.44
C VAL A 2 39.14 63.19 -40.49
N ASP A 3 39.96 64.08 -39.94
CA ASP A 3 41.43 64.00 -40.05
C ASP A 3 42.05 62.78 -39.31
N ASP A 4 41.26 62.06 -38.50
CA ASP A 4 41.70 60.81 -37.85
C ASP A 4 40.53 59.85 -37.57
N TYR A 5 40.16 59.06 -38.58
CA TYR A 5 39.10 58.05 -38.48
C TYR A 5 39.32 57.05 -37.34
N LYS A 6 40.58 56.68 -37.02
CA LYS A 6 40.87 55.75 -35.92
C LYS A 6 40.47 56.33 -34.58
N LYS A 7 40.76 57.61 -34.37
CA LYS A 7 40.38 58.33 -33.14
C LYS A 7 38.87 58.54 -33.05
N ALA A 8 38.21 58.84 -34.17
CA ALA A 8 36.76 58.95 -34.23
C ALA A 8 36.06 57.63 -33.88
N THR A 9 36.47 56.52 -34.50
CA THR A 9 35.96 55.17 -34.21
C THR A 9 36.25 54.75 -32.76
N SER A 10 37.43 55.05 -32.22
CA SER A 10 37.74 54.73 -30.82
C SER A 10 36.86 55.50 -29.83
N ASN A 11 36.57 56.78 -30.10
CA ASN A 11 35.69 57.59 -29.24
C ASN A 11 34.23 57.13 -29.33
N LEU A 12 33.78 56.78 -30.53
CA LEU A 12 32.46 56.19 -30.75
C LEU A 12 32.34 54.87 -29.98
N ALA A 13 33.27 53.93 -30.19
CA ALA A 13 33.33 52.66 -29.45
C ALA A 13 33.32 52.85 -27.93
N GLN A 14 34.04 53.83 -27.39
CA GLN A 14 34.04 54.10 -25.96
C GLN A 14 32.70 54.68 -25.46
N THR A 15 32.02 55.48 -26.28
CA THR A 15 30.72 56.07 -25.96
C THR A 15 29.63 54.99 -26.00
N THR A 16 29.61 54.19 -27.07
CA THR A 16 28.73 53.03 -27.23
C THR A 16 28.91 52.03 -26.10
N LEU A 17 30.17 51.64 -25.79
CA LEU A 17 30.47 50.74 -24.68
C LEU A 17 29.94 51.28 -23.34
N ARG A 18 30.08 52.58 -23.08
CA ARG A 18 29.57 53.19 -21.85
C ARG A 18 28.04 53.22 -21.81
N ALA A 19 27.37 53.47 -22.93
CA ALA A 19 25.91 53.48 -23.02
C ALA A 19 25.34 52.08 -22.80
N VAL A 20 25.82 51.08 -23.54
CA VAL A 20 25.37 49.68 -23.43
C VAL A 20 25.58 49.14 -22.01
N LEU A 21 26.76 49.37 -21.41
CA LEU A 21 27.04 48.94 -20.04
C LEU A 21 26.24 49.72 -18.98
N GLY A 22 25.82 50.95 -19.28
CA GLY A 22 25.01 51.77 -18.37
C GLY A 22 23.55 51.33 -18.31
N ASP A 23 23.04 50.78 -19.40
CA ASP A 23 21.64 50.32 -19.53
C ASP A 23 21.41 48.89 -19.02
N MET A 24 22.48 48.14 -18.73
CA MET A 24 22.40 46.75 -18.27
C MET A 24 22.56 46.63 -16.76
N GLU A 25 21.90 45.64 -16.15
CA GLU A 25 22.19 45.29 -14.77
C GLU A 25 23.62 44.77 -14.64
N LEU A 26 24.23 45.04 -13.49
CA LEU A 26 25.62 44.67 -13.23
C LEU A 26 25.84 43.15 -13.31
N ASP A 27 24.87 42.34 -12.88
CA ASP A 27 24.97 40.87 -12.95
C ASP A 27 24.91 40.37 -14.41
N ASP A 28 24.04 40.97 -15.22
CA ASP A 28 23.93 40.68 -16.66
C ASP A 28 25.19 41.09 -17.41
N THR A 29 25.80 42.21 -17.03
CA THR A 29 27.07 42.69 -17.58
C THR A 29 28.22 41.69 -17.36
N LEU A 30 28.20 40.96 -16.23
CA LEU A 30 29.25 39.99 -15.87
C LEU A 30 29.01 38.61 -16.49
N SER A 31 27.74 38.24 -16.70
CA SER A 31 27.33 36.89 -17.13
C SER A 31 27.03 36.76 -18.63
N ARG A 32 26.59 37.83 -19.31
CA ARG A 32 26.08 37.79 -20.69
C ARG A 32 26.96 38.53 -21.70
N ARG A 33 28.20 38.07 -21.87
CA ARG A 33 29.20 38.73 -22.75
C ARG A 33 28.80 38.76 -24.23
N GLU A 34 28.21 37.68 -24.74
CA GLU A 34 27.77 37.59 -26.14
C GLU A 34 26.74 38.67 -26.46
N GLN A 35 25.74 38.83 -25.58
CA GLN A 35 24.71 39.86 -25.73
C GLN A 35 25.29 41.29 -25.72
N ILE A 36 26.34 41.54 -24.93
CA ILE A 36 27.04 42.83 -24.92
C ILE A 36 27.78 43.04 -26.24
N ASN A 37 28.48 42.02 -26.74
CA ASN A 37 29.23 42.09 -27.99
C ASN A 37 28.31 42.38 -29.18
N ASP A 38 27.18 41.66 -29.28
CA ASP A 38 26.21 41.85 -30.35
C ASP A 38 25.63 43.27 -30.35
N ARG A 39 25.25 43.76 -29.17
CA ARG A 39 24.67 45.10 -29.02
C ARG A 39 25.66 46.21 -29.32
N ILE A 40 26.92 46.07 -28.92
CA ILE A 40 27.96 47.04 -29.29
C ILE A 40 28.24 46.99 -30.79
N ASN A 41 28.22 45.81 -31.41
CA ASN A 41 28.41 45.69 -32.85
C ASN A 41 27.28 46.40 -33.63
N GLU A 42 26.02 46.12 -33.26
CA GLU A 42 24.85 46.77 -33.86
C GLU A 42 24.88 48.30 -33.72
N GLU A 43 25.21 48.82 -32.53
CA GLU A 43 25.27 50.27 -32.29
C GLU A 43 26.49 50.96 -32.95
N LEU A 44 27.52 50.20 -33.37
CA LEU A 44 28.69 50.74 -34.07
C LEU A 44 28.59 50.66 -35.59
N ASP A 45 27.79 49.75 -36.15
CA ASP A 45 27.73 49.52 -37.60
C ASP A 45 27.20 50.77 -38.34
N GLU A 46 26.06 51.32 -37.90
CA GLU A 46 25.39 52.45 -38.57
C GLU A 46 26.26 53.73 -38.64
N PRO A 47 26.93 54.20 -37.57
CA PRO A 47 27.77 55.39 -37.67
C PRO A 47 29.14 55.13 -38.34
N THR A 48 29.64 53.89 -38.33
CA THR A 48 30.94 53.57 -38.97
C THR A 48 30.82 53.40 -40.49
N ASP A 49 29.64 52.99 -40.98
CA ASP A 49 29.31 52.96 -42.41
C ASP A 49 29.38 54.36 -43.06
N GLU A 50 28.96 55.43 -42.36
CA GLU A 50 29.06 56.82 -42.85
C GLU A 50 30.53 57.24 -43.08
N TRP A 51 31.46 56.63 -42.34
CA TRP A 51 32.91 56.85 -42.49
C TRP A 51 33.58 55.89 -43.48
N GLY A 52 32.82 54.95 -44.05
CA GLY A 52 33.33 53.92 -44.96
C GLY A 52 34.17 52.84 -44.28
N ILE A 53 33.93 52.58 -42.99
CA ILE A 53 34.67 51.60 -42.18
C ILE A 53 33.69 50.50 -41.76
N ARG A 54 34.04 49.24 -42.03
CA ARG A 54 33.29 48.08 -41.55
C ARG A 54 33.91 47.51 -40.29
N VAL A 55 33.11 47.33 -39.24
CA VAL A 55 33.53 46.64 -38.02
C VAL A 55 33.28 45.14 -38.20
N GLU A 56 34.33 44.31 -38.19
CA GLU A 56 34.18 42.85 -38.34
C GLU A 56 33.66 42.17 -37.07
N GLY A 57 33.94 42.75 -35.90
CA GLY A 57 33.47 42.22 -34.62
C GLY A 57 34.06 42.98 -33.43
N VAL A 58 33.34 42.93 -32.32
CA VAL A 58 33.73 43.53 -31.04
C VAL A 58 33.75 42.44 -29.97
N GLU A 59 34.79 42.45 -29.15
CA GLU A 59 34.92 41.51 -28.04
C GLU A 59 35.24 42.26 -26.74
N VAL A 60 34.35 42.14 -25.76
CA VAL A 60 34.60 42.63 -24.41
C VAL A 60 35.50 41.65 -23.65
N ARG A 61 36.65 42.15 -23.18
CA ARG A 61 37.66 41.32 -22.48
C ARG A 61 37.24 40.97 -21.05
N GLU A 62 37.21 41.97 -20.18
CA GLU A 62 36.85 41.83 -18.78
C GLU A 62 36.17 43.11 -18.29
N VAL A 63 35.06 42.95 -17.57
CA VAL A 63 34.42 44.03 -16.83
C VAL A 63 34.63 43.75 -15.35
N SER A 64 35.48 44.52 -14.71
CA SER A 64 35.80 44.36 -13.30
C SER A 64 35.19 45.53 -12.51
N PRO A 65 34.15 45.30 -11.68
CA PRO A 65 33.60 46.35 -10.82
C PRO A 65 34.60 46.77 -9.75
N SER A 66 34.38 47.92 -9.11
CA SER A 66 35.20 48.37 -7.98
C SER A 66 35.04 47.43 -6.77
N GLU A 67 36.05 47.39 -5.91
CA GLU A 67 36.06 46.52 -4.73
C GLU A 67 34.89 46.79 -3.76
N ASP A 68 34.43 48.04 -3.68
CA ASP A 68 33.25 48.38 -2.87
C ASP A 68 31.97 47.73 -3.41
N VAL A 69 31.81 47.74 -4.73
CA VAL A 69 30.66 47.13 -5.41
C VAL A 69 30.71 45.61 -5.29
N LYS A 70 31.89 44.98 -5.48
CA LYS A 70 32.05 43.53 -5.28
C LYS A 70 31.64 43.10 -3.87
N ARG A 71 32.11 43.80 -2.84
CA ARG A 71 31.76 43.51 -1.44
C ARG A 71 30.26 43.67 -1.19
N ALA A 72 29.63 44.70 -1.75
CA ALA A 72 28.19 44.90 -1.64
C ALA A 72 27.40 43.76 -2.32
N MET A 73 27.84 43.33 -3.51
CA MET A 73 27.24 42.20 -4.23
C MET A 73 27.37 40.89 -3.45
N GLU A 74 28.55 40.59 -2.91
CA GLU A 74 28.78 39.40 -2.08
C GLU A 74 27.89 39.41 -0.84
N GLN A 75 27.75 40.57 -0.17
CA GLN A 75 26.88 40.72 0.99
C GLN A 75 25.41 40.54 0.63
N GLN A 76 24.95 41.14 -0.46
CA GLN A 76 23.58 41.01 -0.98
C GLN A 76 23.27 39.58 -1.38
N THR A 77 24.14 38.95 -2.18
CA THR A 77 24.00 37.56 -2.64
C THR A 77 24.01 36.61 -1.45
N GLY A 78 24.90 36.84 -0.48
CA GLY A 78 24.95 36.08 0.76
C GLY A 78 23.67 36.21 1.58
N ALA A 79 23.11 37.42 1.68
CA ALA A 79 21.85 37.66 2.38
C ALA A 79 20.66 36.97 1.69
N GLU A 80 20.57 37.07 0.37
CA GLU A 80 19.52 36.42 -0.42
C GLU A 80 19.63 34.89 -0.35
N ARG A 81 20.84 34.33 -0.44
CA ARG A 81 21.08 32.90 -0.25
C ARG A 81 20.67 32.43 1.15
N ARG A 82 21.04 33.16 2.21
CA ARG A 82 20.62 32.85 3.58
C ARG A 82 19.10 32.90 3.74
N ARG A 83 18.44 33.92 3.17
CA ARG A 83 16.99 34.04 3.18
C ARG A 83 16.32 32.85 2.49
N ARG A 84 16.79 32.47 1.29
CA ARG A 84 16.28 31.33 0.55
C ARG A 84 16.49 30.01 1.31
N ALA A 85 17.66 29.81 1.90
CA ALA A 85 17.95 28.64 2.72
C ALA A 85 16.98 28.52 3.89
N MET A 86 16.76 29.62 4.64
CA MET A 86 15.83 29.66 5.77
C MET A 86 14.38 29.36 5.36
N ILE A 87 13.93 29.90 4.21
CA ILE A 87 12.59 29.61 3.69
C ILE A 87 12.47 28.12 3.33
N LEU A 88 13.47 27.58 2.64
CA LEU A 88 13.47 26.18 2.20
C LEU A 88 13.50 25.22 3.38
N GLU A 89 14.29 25.52 4.41
CA GLU A 89 14.37 24.76 5.66
C GLU A 89 13.02 24.78 6.39
N ALA A 90 12.43 25.96 6.60
CA ALA A 90 11.11 26.07 7.23
C ALA A 90 10.00 25.34 6.44
N GLN A 91 10.07 25.37 5.11
CA GLN A 91 9.16 24.60 4.25
C GLN A 91 9.42 23.09 4.33
N GLY A 92 10.68 22.67 4.52
CA GLY A 92 11.05 21.27 4.75
C GLY A 92 10.51 20.76 6.08
N GLU A 93 10.75 21.50 7.16
CA GLU A 93 10.25 21.18 8.50
C GLU A 93 8.72 21.07 8.52
N ARG A 94 8.02 22.04 7.90
CA ARG A 94 6.56 22.00 7.81
C ARG A 94 6.06 20.77 7.07
N ARG A 95 6.67 20.43 5.93
CA ARG A 95 6.27 19.25 5.15
C ARG A 95 6.52 17.96 5.92
N SER A 96 7.71 17.83 6.51
CA SER A 96 8.07 16.66 7.33
C SER A 96 7.12 16.48 8.51
N ALA A 97 6.73 17.56 9.20
CA ALA A 97 5.78 17.49 10.30
C ALA A 97 4.37 17.03 9.86
N VAL A 98 3.92 17.47 8.68
CA VAL A 98 2.64 17.04 8.11
C VAL A 98 2.69 15.56 7.72
N GLU A 99 3.72 15.15 6.97
CA GLU A 99 3.89 13.75 6.55
C GLU A 99 4.00 12.80 7.74
N GLN A 100 4.71 13.20 8.80
CA GLN A 100 4.79 12.42 10.03
C GLN A 100 3.42 12.29 10.70
N ALA A 101 2.67 13.39 10.84
CA ALA A 101 1.35 13.37 11.46
C ALA A 101 0.34 12.53 10.64
N GLU A 102 0.43 12.57 9.31
CA GLU A 102 -0.37 11.74 8.41
C GLU A 102 0.00 10.26 8.53
N GLY A 103 1.29 9.94 8.57
CA GLY A 103 1.80 8.59 8.80
C GLY A 103 1.34 8.02 10.14
N ASP A 104 1.44 8.80 11.22
CA ASP A 104 1.00 8.40 12.56
C ASP A 104 -0.52 8.15 12.59
N LYS A 105 -1.30 9.04 11.96
CA LYS A 105 -2.75 8.87 11.83
C LYS A 105 -3.09 7.59 11.09
N GLN A 106 -2.46 7.35 9.94
CA GLN A 106 -2.70 6.16 9.14
C GLN A 106 -2.28 4.88 9.89
N SER A 107 -1.13 4.89 10.55
CA SER A 107 -0.65 3.77 11.37
C SER A 107 -1.65 3.44 12.49
N ASN A 108 -2.16 4.45 13.19
CA ASN A 108 -3.15 4.26 14.25
C ASN A 108 -4.47 3.69 13.72
N ILE A 109 -4.94 4.14 12.55
CA ILE A 109 -6.15 3.59 11.91
C ILE A 109 -5.94 2.12 11.55
N ILE A 110 -4.82 1.79 10.90
CA ILE A 110 -4.50 0.40 10.51
C ILE A 110 -4.40 -0.50 11.74
N ARG A 111 -3.75 -0.02 12.82
CA ARG A 111 -3.66 -0.77 14.08
C ARG A 111 -5.04 -1.03 14.68
N ALA A 112 -5.89 -0.01 14.77
CA ALA A 112 -7.24 -0.15 15.31
C ALA A 112 -8.11 -1.09 14.46
N GLN A 113 -7.96 -1.05 13.14
CA GLN A 113 -8.64 -1.98 12.22
C GLN A 113 -8.14 -3.42 12.41
N GLY A 114 -6.83 -3.62 12.53
CA GLY A 114 -6.22 -4.93 12.79
C GLY A 114 -6.66 -5.51 14.13
N GLU A 115 -6.69 -4.70 15.20
CA GLU A 115 -7.19 -5.12 16.52
C GLU A 115 -8.66 -5.52 16.47
N LYS A 116 -9.51 -4.73 15.81
CA LYS A 116 -10.93 -5.07 15.62
C LYS A 116 -11.07 -6.40 14.86
N GLN A 117 -10.33 -6.58 13.78
CA GLN A 117 -10.40 -7.79 12.98
C GLN A 117 -9.90 -9.01 13.75
N SER A 118 -8.81 -8.87 14.50
CA SER A 118 -8.29 -9.92 15.39
C SER A 118 -9.33 -10.34 16.43
N GLN A 119 -9.99 -9.39 17.09
CA GLN A 119 -11.04 -9.68 18.08
C GLN A 119 -12.24 -10.40 17.46
N ILE A 120 -12.63 -10.04 16.24
CA ILE A 120 -13.72 -10.73 15.51
C ILE A 120 -13.31 -12.17 15.20
N LEU A 121 -12.12 -12.38 14.66
CA LEU A 121 -11.63 -13.72 14.31
C LEU A 121 -11.49 -14.61 15.55
N GLU A 122 -11.02 -14.06 16.67
CA GLU A 122 -10.94 -14.76 17.95
C GLU A 122 -12.33 -15.17 18.45
N ALA A 123 -13.29 -14.24 18.48
CA ALA A 123 -14.66 -14.53 18.88
C ALA A 123 -15.35 -15.57 17.98
N GLN A 124 -15.09 -15.53 16.66
CA GLN A 124 -15.56 -16.53 15.71
C GLN A 124 -14.93 -17.90 15.97
N GLY A 125 -13.62 -17.96 16.20
CA GLY A 125 -12.91 -19.18 16.56
C GLY A 125 -13.45 -19.81 17.84
N ASP A 126 -13.72 -19.00 18.86
CA ASP A 126 -14.32 -19.45 20.12
C ASP A 126 -15.74 -20.01 19.93
N ALA A 127 -16.59 -19.32 19.16
CA ALA A 127 -17.93 -19.77 18.84
C ALA A 127 -17.91 -21.11 18.08
N ILE A 128 -17.09 -21.20 17.02
CA ILE A 128 -16.91 -22.43 16.23
C ILE A 128 -16.40 -23.56 17.12
N SER A 129 -15.40 -23.30 17.96
CA SER A 129 -14.84 -24.32 18.86
C SER A 129 -15.87 -24.82 19.87
N THR A 130 -16.77 -23.96 20.34
CA THR A 130 -17.85 -24.32 21.26
C THR A 130 -18.88 -25.22 20.56
N VAL A 131 -19.31 -24.85 19.35
CA VAL A 131 -20.22 -25.66 18.53
C VAL A 131 -19.60 -27.03 18.20
N LEU A 132 -18.33 -27.06 17.80
CA LEU A 132 -17.62 -28.30 17.51
C LEU A 132 -17.55 -29.21 18.73
N ARG A 133 -17.24 -28.67 19.92
CA ARG A 133 -17.25 -29.46 21.16
C ARG A 133 -18.63 -30.03 21.49
N ALA A 134 -19.70 -29.23 21.33
CA ALA A 134 -21.07 -29.70 21.55
C ALA A 134 -21.44 -30.84 20.60
N ARG A 135 -21.12 -30.69 19.30
CA ARG A 135 -21.38 -31.72 18.27
C ARG A 135 -20.53 -32.99 18.47
N SER A 136 -19.28 -32.84 18.89
CA SER A 136 -18.42 -33.96 19.26
C SER A 136 -18.95 -34.68 20.50
N ALA A 137 -19.47 -33.97 21.50
CA ALA A 137 -20.08 -34.59 22.68
C ALA A 137 -21.38 -35.34 22.35
N GLU A 138 -22.22 -34.80 21.46
CA GLU A 138 -23.43 -35.45 20.97
C GLU A 138 -23.10 -36.77 20.23
N SER A 139 -22.18 -36.72 19.27
CA SER A 139 -21.76 -37.88 18.48
C SER A 139 -20.99 -38.94 19.27
N MET A 140 -20.17 -38.53 20.25
CA MET A 140 -19.50 -39.46 21.17
C MET A 140 -20.46 -40.01 22.22
N GLY A 141 -21.46 -39.24 22.65
CA GLY A 141 -22.39 -39.60 23.72
C GLY A 141 -23.11 -40.91 23.46
N GLU A 142 -23.72 -41.08 22.30
CA GLU A 142 -24.49 -42.31 22.03
C GLU A 142 -23.62 -43.56 21.98
N ARG A 143 -22.51 -43.54 21.24
CA ARG A 143 -21.60 -44.71 21.12
C ARG A 143 -20.80 -44.98 22.39
N ALA A 144 -20.29 -43.95 23.07
CA ALA A 144 -19.52 -44.12 24.30
C ALA A 144 -20.38 -44.60 25.47
N ILE A 145 -21.65 -44.14 25.55
CA ILE A 145 -22.60 -44.65 26.55
C ILE A 145 -22.96 -46.11 26.26
N ILE A 146 -23.14 -46.47 24.98
CA ILE A 146 -23.40 -47.86 24.58
C ILE A 146 -22.19 -48.76 24.89
N GLU A 147 -20.97 -48.36 24.53
CA GLU A 147 -19.76 -49.14 24.76
C GLU A 147 -19.50 -49.33 26.26
N ARG A 148 -19.57 -48.25 27.04
CA ARG A 148 -19.50 -48.30 28.52
C ARG A 148 -20.61 -49.18 29.10
N GLY A 149 -21.82 -49.11 28.55
CA GLY A 149 -22.96 -49.95 28.92
C GLY A 149 -22.68 -51.43 28.66
N MET A 150 -22.16 -51.77 27.49
CA MET A 150 -21.79 -53.13 27.10
C MET A 150 -20.63 -53.68 27.95
N ASP A 151 -19.63 -52.86 28.28
CA ASP A 151 -18.55 -53.23 29.19
C ASP A 151 -19.06 -53.49 30.61
N THR A 152 -19.98 -52.65 31.10
CA THR A 152 -20.61 -52.86 32.41
C THR A 152 -21.48 -54.12 32.43
N LEU A 153 -22.20 -54.43 31.35
CA LEU A 153 -22.92 -55.69 31.19
C LEU A 153 -21.98 -56.89 31.16
N ALA A 154 -20.86 -56.80 30.44
CA ALA A 154 -19.85 -57.86 30.37
C ALA A 154 -19.17 -58.10 31.72
N ALA A 155 -18.96 -57.05 32.52
CA ALA A 155 -18.44 -57.15 33.87
C ALA A 155 -19.46 -57.77 34.84
N ILE A 156 -20.73 -57.37 34.77
CA ILE A 156 -21.83 -57.95 35.57
C ILE A 156 -22.03 -59.43 35.21
N GLY A 157 -21.93 -59.80 33.92
CA GLY A 157 -22.05 -61.17 33.44
C GLY A 157 -20.90 -62.11 33.83
N LYS A 158 -19.80 -61.59 34.38
CA LYS A 158 -18.70 -62.39 34.96
C LYS A 158 -18.89 -62.69 36.46
N GLY A 159 -19.93 -62.18 37.11
CA GLY A 159 -20.26 -62.50 38.50
C GLY A 159 -21.22 -63.69 38.62
N ASP A 160 -21.16 -64.45 39.74
CA ASP A 160 -21.96 -65.66 40.00
C ASP A 160 -23.48 -65.42 40.19
N SER A 161 -23.97 -64.21 39.90
CA SER A 161 -25.34 -63.78 40.20
C SER A 161 -26.30 -64.13 39.07
N THR A 162 -27.38 -64.85 39.37
CA THR A 162 -28.39 -65.29 38.38
C THR A 162 -29.46 -64.23 38.09
N THR A 163 -29.40 -63.07 38.74
CA THR A 163 -30.34 -61.95 38.58
C THR A 163 -29.65 -60.76 37.90
N PHE A 164 -30.07 -60.45 36.68
CA PHE A 164 -29.50 -59.35 35.88
C PHE A 164 -30.36 -58.09 36.01
N VAL A 165 -29.74 -56.98 36.43
CA VAL A 165 -30.37 -55.66 36.43
C VAL A 165 -29.91 -54.92 35.19
N LEU A 166 -30.81 -54.79 34.20
CA LEU A 166 -30.52 -54.10 32.95
C LEU A 166 -30.88 -52.60 33.10
N PRO A 167 -29.95 -51.68 32.79
CA PRO A 167 -30.25 -50.26 32.69
C PRO A 167 -31.39 -49.98 31.70
N GLN A 168 -32.22 -48.99 32.01
CA GLN A 168 -33.39 -48.59 31.22
C GLN A 168 -33.01 -48.28 29.74
N GLU A 169 -31.81 -47.74 29.52
CA GLU A 169 -31.26 -47.40 28.20
C GLU A 169 -30.99 -48.62 27.30
N LEU A 170 -30.65 -49.77 27.89
CA LEU A 170 -30.48 -51.02 27.14
C LEU A 170 -31.84 -51.62 26.78
N THR A 171 -32.82 -51.50 27.66
CA THR A 171 -34.20 -51.90 27.37
C THR A 171 -34.81 -51.02 26.27
N SER A 172 -34.49 -49.72 26.23
CA SER A 172 -34.94 -48.82 25.17
C SER A 172 -34.25 -49.11 23.82
N LEU A 173 -32.95 -49.43 23.82
CA LEU A 173 -32.21 -49.90 22.63
C LEU A 173 -32.74 -51.22 22.07
N VAL A 174 -32.95 -52.22 22.94
CA VAL A 174 -33.56 -53.50 22.56
C VAL A 174 -35.01 -53.29 22.11
N GLY A 175 -35.73 -52.33 22.68
CA GLY A 175 -37.07 -51.94 22.20
C GLY A 175 -37.05 -51.35 20.79
N ARG A 176 -36.07 -50.48 20.47
CA ARG A 176 -35.91 -49.84 19.15
C ARG A 176 -35.46 -50.81 18.07
N TYR A 177 -34.46 -51.65 18.36
CA TYR A 177 -33.90 -52.60 17.38
C TYR A 177 -34.58 -53.97 17.40
N GLY A 178 -35.09 -54.43 18.54
CA GLY A 178 -35.90 -55.66 18.65
C GLY A 178 -37.25 -55.56 17.96
N LYS A 179 -37.81 -54.34 17.81
CA LYS A 179 -39.00 -54.08 16.97
C LYS A 179 -38.79 -54.49 15.51
N ALA A 180 -37.57 -54.38 14.99
CA ALA A 180 -37.23 -54.79 13.62
C ALA A 180 -37.05 -56.31 13.45
N LEU A 181 -36.86 -57.05 14.55
CA LEU A 181 -36.63 -58.51 14.53
C LEU A 181 -37.84 -59.34 14.99
N SER A 182 -38.75 -58.76 15.79
CA SER A 182 -39.84 -59.50 16.46
C SER A 182 -41.19 -59.47 15.74
N GLY A 183 -41.39 -58.63 14.71
CA GLY A 183 -42.62 -58.63 13.90
C GLY A 183 -43.95 -58.60 14.69
N SER A 184 -43.98 -57.98 15.87
CA SER A 184 -45.15 -57.95 16.75
C SER A 184 -45.59 -56.52 17.04
N ASP A 185 -46.85 -56.24 16.69
CA ASP A 185 -47.54 -54.97 16.87
C ASP A 185 -47.78 -54.65 18.35
N VAL A 186 -47.02 -53.71 18.92
CA VAL A 186 -47.49 -52.87 20.04
C VAL A 186 -46.99 -51.43 19.89
N GLN A 187 -47.98 -50.54 19.97
CA GLN A 187 -48.01 -49.07 20.04
C GLN A 187 -46.74 -48.30 19.67
N GLN A 188 -46.89 -47.56 18.57
CA GLN A 188 -46.08 -46.43 18.16
C GLN A 188 -46.20 -45.33 19.21
N MET A 189 -45.13 -45.08 19.96
CA MET A 189 -44.93 -43.78 20.58
C MET A 189 -44.14 -42.96 19.57
N ASP A 190 -44.73 -41.83 19.16
CA ASP A 190 -44.17 -40.93 18.16
C ASP A 190 -42.73 -40.56 18.54
N GLY A 191 -41.80 -40.91 17.66
CA GLY A 191 -40.49 -40.29 17.66
C GLY A 191 -40.70 -38.80 17.43
N LEU A 192 -40.09 -37.98 18.28
CA LEU A 192 -40.07 -36.54 18.06
C LEU A 192 -39.41 -36.30 16.70
N GLU A 193 -40.24 -35.96 15.73
CA GLU A 193 -39.84 -35.50 14.42
C GLU A 193 -39.01 -34.24 14.65
N GLY A 194 -37.70 -34.34 14.43
CA GLY A 194 -36.85 -33.16 14.35
C GLY A 194 -37.42 -32.31 13.24
N LYS A 195 -38.13 -31.23 13.60
CA LYS A 195 -38.63 -30.28 12.61
C LYS A 195 -37.41 -29.81 11.82
N ALA A 196 -37.44 -30.00 10.51
CA ALA A 196 -36.54 -29.27 9.63
C ALA A 196 -36.68 -27.78 9.98
N PHE A 197 -35.54 -27.09 10.05
CA PHE A 197 -35.52 -25.65 10.28
C PHE A 197 -36.41 -24.98 9.23
N ASP A 198 -37.25 -24.03 9.65
CA ASP A 198 -38.01 -23.27 8.68
C ASP A 198 -37.09 -22.34 7.89
N GLU A 199 -37.52 -21.99 6.67
CA GLU A 199 -36.78 -21.14 5.73
C GLU A 199 -36.52 -19.72 6.29
N GLU A 200 -37.16 -19.34 7.39
CA GLU A 200 -36.95 -18.09 8.10
C GLU A 200 -35.80 -18.22 9.12
N THR A 201 -35.72 -19.36 9.82
CA THR A 201 -34.70 -19.68 10.82
C THR A 201 -33.35 -19.98 10.17
N GLU A 202 -33.33 -20.63 8.99
CA GLU A 202 -32.09 -20.85 8.22
C GLU A 202 -31.45 -19.52 7.79
N ARG A 203 -32.26 -18.55 7.35
CA ARG A 203 -31.81 -17.20 7.01
C ARG A 203 -31.31 -16.43 8.22
N LEU A 204 -31.98 -16.56 9.36
CA LEU A 204 -31.59 -15.89 10.61
C LEU A 204 -30.27 -16.44 11.17
N LEU A 205 -30.00 -17.73 10.93
CA LEU A 205 -28.74 -18.40 11.31
C LEU A 205 -27.62 -18.21 10.28
N GLY A 206 -27.90 -17.57 9.13
CA GLY A 206 -26.89 -17.25 8.11
C GLY A 206 -26.26 -18.48 7.45
N LEU A 207 -26.99 -19.59 7.37
CA LEU A 207 -26.47 -20.84 6.80
C LEU A 207 -26.30 -20.76 5.27
N ASP A 208 -27.13 -19.95 4.59
CA ASP A 208 -27.01 -19.66 3.15
C ASP A 208 -25.66 -18.97 2.81
N ASP A 209 -25.14 -18.15 3.74
CA ASP A 209 -23.87 -17.45 3.56
C ASP A 209 -22.67 -18.40 3.67
N ILE A 210 -22.81 -19.54 4.36
CA ILE A 210 -21.74 -20.53 4.53
C ILE A 210 -21.55 -21.34 3.24
N GLU A 211 -22.63 -21.70 2.55
CA GLU A 211 -22.55 -22.42 1.26
C GLU A 211 -21.94 -21.51 0.19
N SER A 212 -22.35 -20.23 0.13
CA SER A 212 -21.73 -19.25 -0.75
C SER A 212 -20.26 -18.94 -0.39
N ALA A 213 -19.92 -18.90 0.89
CA ALA A 213 -18.53 -18.73 1.34
C ALA A 213 -17.64 -19.95 1.02
N LEU A 214 -18.20 -21.17 1.07
CA LEU A 214 -17.50 -22.40 0.68
C LEU A 214 -17.28 -22.46 -0.83
N GLU A 215 -18.27 -22.08 -1.65
CA GLU A 215 -18.10 -21.96 -3.11
C GLU A 215 -17.04 -20.91 -3.47
N GLN A 216 -17.04 -19.76 -2.78
CA GLN A 216 -16.00 -18.74 -2.99
C GLN A 216 -14.61 -19.24 -2.58
N LEU A 217 -14.49 -20.03 -1.50
CA LEU A 217 -13.24 -20.65 -1.09
C LEU A 217 -12.72 -21.68 -2.11
N ASP A 218 -13.61 -22.47 -2.72
CA ASP A 218 -13.23 -23.44 -3.76
C ASP A 218 -12.73 -22.73 -5.03
N THR A 219 -13.38 -21.61 -5.42
CA THR A 219 -12.93 -20.80 -6.55
C THR A 219 -11.60 -20.09 -6.31
N VAL A 220 -11.32 -19.66 -5.07
CA VAL A 220 -10.03 -19.04 -4.70
C VAL A 220 -8.92 -20.09 -4.64
N ALA A 221 -9.20 -21.30 -4.15
CA ALA A 221 -8.24 -22.40 -4.14
C ALA A 221 -7.83 -22.84 -5.56
N ASP A 222 -8.76 -22.82 -6.53
CA ASP A 222 -8.46 -23.12 -7.93
C ASP A 222 -7.67 -21.99 -8.64
N ASP A 223 -7.86 -20.73 -8.24
CA ASP A 223 -7.15 -19.58 -8.86
C ASP A 223 -5.70 -19.47 -8.37
N ASP A 224 -5.45 -19.74 -7.08
CA ASP A 224 -4.09 -19.77 -6.52
C ASP A 224 -3.22 -20.87 -7.16
N LEU A 225 -3.78 -22.07 -7.39
CA LEU A 225 -3.08 -23.17 -8.07
C LEU A 225 -2.71 -22.83 -9.54
N ARG A 226 -3.52 -22.03 -10.23
CA ARG A 226 -3.26 -21.60 -11.63
C ARG A 226 -2.22 -20.48 -11.71
N THR A 227 -2.11 -19.63 -10.67
CA THR A 227 -1.07 -18.59 -10.64
C THR A 227 0.32 -19.16 -10.36
N ASP A 228 0.41 -20.25 -9.59
CA ASP A 228 1.70 -20.90 -9.31
C ASP A 228 2.22 -21.73 -10.50
N GLU A 229 1.36 -22.43 -11.25
CA GLU A 229 1.78 -23.12 -12.49
C GLU A 229 2.29 -22.15 -13.58
N ASN A 230 1.72 -20.94 -13.67
CA ASN A 230 2.19 -19.94 -14.63
C ASN A 230 3.53 -19.29 -14.20
N ARG A 231 3.76 -19.11 -12.89
CA ARG A 231 5.04 -18.60 -12.39
C ARG A 231 6.20 -19.59 -12.59
N GLU A 232 5.96 -20.88 -12.46
CA GLU A 232 6.99 -21.90 -12.75
C GLU A 232 7.33 -21.98 -14.24
N ARG A 233 6.36 -21.79 -15.14
CA ARG A 233 6.59 -21.79 -16.60
C ARG A 233 7.38 -20.57 -17.06
N ASP A 234 7.11 -19.39 -16.51
CA ASP A 234 7.86 -18.17 -16.83
C ASP A 234 9.29 -18.22 -16.27
N ALA A 235 9.49 -18.77 -15.06
CA ALA A 235 10.84 -18.96 -14.51
C ALA A 235 11.69 -19.96 -15.32
N ALA A 236 11.08 -21.03 -15.82
CA ALA A 236 11.76 -22.00 -16.69
C ALA A 236 12.09 -21.42 -18.09
N GLY A 237 11.23 -20.54 -18.63
CA GLY A 237 11.46 -19.87 -19.91
C GLY A 237 12.60 -18.86 -19.87
N VAL A 238 12.75 -18.12 -18.77
CA VAL A 238 13.85 -17.14 -18.59
C VAL A 238 15.20 -17.84 -18.39
N ALA A 239 15.23 -19.01 -17.73
CA ALA A 239 16.46 -19.77 -17.52
C ALA A 239 17.05 -20.36 -18.82
N LEU A 240 16.22 -20.66 -19.83
CA LEU A 240 16.68 -21.19 -21.12
C LEU A 240 17.21 -20.10 -22.08
N ALA A 241 16.90 -18.82 -21.83
CA ALA A 241 17.36 -17.70 -22.67
C ALA A 241 18.72 -17.10 -22.22
N VAL A 242 19.27 -17.55 -21.09
CA VAL A 242 20.50 -17.01 -20.48
C VAL A 242 21.68 -18.02 -20.53
N LEU A 243 21.51 -19.16 -21.18
CA LEU A 243 22.58 -20.11 -21.55
C LEU A 243 22.77 -20.16 -23.07
#